data_AF-A0A7J9YA55-F1
#
_entry.id   AF-A0A7J9YA55-F1
#
_cell.length_a   1.000
_cell.length_b   1.000
_cell.length_c   1.000
_cell.angle_alpha   90.00
_cell.angle_beta   90.00
_cell.angle_gamma   90.00
#
_symmetry.space_group_name_H-M   'P 1'
#
loop_
_entity.id
_entity.type
_entity.pdbx_description
1 polymer ?
#
loop_
_entity_poly.entity_id
_entity_poly.type
_entity_poly.pdbx_seq_one_letter_code
_entity_poly.pdbx_strand_id
1 'polypeptide(L)' 'MGRGRAKAKQTKVARQLKYQAPDTDLAALERELGSTPRSDEDSGSRSDSDHDGYEDSRWPSYDR' A
#
# COMPACT_ATOMS: atom_id res chain seq x y z
N MET A 1 -4.99 -35.49 5.47
CA MET A 1 -5.04 -34.87 6.81
C MET A 1 -3.93 -33.80 7.04
N GLY A 2 -3.65 -32.90 6.08
CA GLY A 2 -2.55 -31.92 6.20
C GLY A 2 -2.91 -30.45 5.96
N ARG A 3 -4.08 -30.17 5.38
CA ARG A 3 -4.46 -28.82 4.95
C ARG A 3 -4.72 -27.84 6.11
N GLY A 4 -5.24 -28.30 7.24
CA GLY A 4 -5.55 -27.43 8.39
C GLY A 4 -4.31 -26.78 9.02
N ARG A 5 -3.20 -27.53 9.12
CA ARG A 5 -1.93 -27.03 9.66
C ARG A 5 -1.26 -26.04 8.71
N ALA A 6 -1.28 -26.32 7.41
CA ALA A 6 -0.76 -25.41 6.39
C ALA A 6 -1.54 -24.10 6.37
N LYS A 7 -2.89 -24.16 6.40
CA LYS A 7 -3.76 -22.97 6.46
C LYS A 7 -3.48 -22.14 7.70
N ALA A 8 -3.38 -22.77 8.89
CA ALA A 8 -3.05 -22.07 10.12
C ALA A 8 -1.69 -21.35 10.06
N LYS A 9 -0.65 -22.02 9.52
CA LYS A 9 0.67 -21.42 9.31
C LYS A 9 0.60 -20.21 8.37
N GLN A 10 -0.08 -20.34 7.23
CA GLN A 10 -0.21 -19.23 6.28
C GLN A 10 -1.01 -18.06 6.86
N THR A 11 -2.10 -18.30 7.60
CA THR A 11 -2.85 -17.22 8.26
C THR A 11 -2.00 -16.50 9.30
N LYS A 12 -1.15 -17.22 10.05
CA LYS A 12 -0.21 -16.60 11.00
C LYS A 12 0.80 -15.69 10.27
N VAL A 13 1.43 -16.20 9.22
CA VAL A 13 2.39 -15.43 8.41
C VAL A 13 1.73 -14.21 7.77
N ALA A 14 0.55 -14.37 7.18
CA ALA A 14 -0.18 -13.27 6.56
C ALA A 14 -0.56 -12.18 7.58
N ARG A 15 -0.97 -12.55 8.80
CA ARG A 15 -1.24 -11.59 9.87
C ARG A 15 0.04 -10.87 10.31
N GLN A 16 1.15 -11.58 10.44
CA GLN A 16 2.43 -10.94 10.73
C GLN A 16 2.77 -9.93 9.63
N LEU A 17 2.74 -10.32 8.36
CA LEU A 17 3.03 -9.39 7.26
C LEU A 17 2.07 -8.20 7.17
N LYS A 18 0.78 -8.41 7.46
CA LYS A 18 -0.23 -7.34 7.39
C LYS A 18 -0.14 -6.34 8.54
N TYR A 19 0.16 -6.82 9.74
CA TYR A 19 0.08 -6.02 10.97
C TYR A 19 1.45 -5.74 11.60
N GLN A 20 2.54 -6.24 11.01
CA GLN A 20 3.89 -5.82 11.35
C GLN A 20 4.09 -4.42 10.77
N ALA A 21 4.00 -3.42 11.63
CA ALA A 21 4.54 -2.11 11.30
C ALA A 21 6.07 -2.27 11.22
N PRO A 22 6.73 -1.78 10.15
CA PRO A 22 8.17 -1.67 10.16
C PRO A 22 8.58 -0.73 11.27
N ASP A 23 9.61 -1.10 12.05
CA ASP A 23 10.24 -0.19 12.99
C ASP A 23 11.02 0.85 12.17
N THR A 24 10.36 1.97 11.88
CA THR A 24 10.96 3.08 11.14
C THR A 24 11.85 3.89 12.09
N ASP A 25 13.13 4.05 11.75
CA ASP A 25 14.03 4.96 12.46
C ASP A 25 13.63 6.42 12.17
N LEU A 26 12.84 7.00 13.07
CA LEU A 26 12.35 8.38 12.94
C LEU A 26 13.51 9.39 12.93
N ALA A 27 14.62 9.11 13.62
CA ALA A 27 15.76 10.01 13.68
C ALA A 27 16.55 10.04 12.36
N ALA A 28 16.55 8.95 11.59
CA ALA A 28 17.09 8.94 10.23
C ALA A 28 16.19 9.75 9.28
N LEU A 29 14.87 9.59 9.37
CA LEU A 29 13.88 10.30 8.55
C LEU A 29 13.91 11.82 8.78
N GLU A 30 13.99 12.26 10.04
CA GLU A 30 14.09 13.68 10.38
C GLU A 30 15.35 14.33 9.80
N ARG A 31 16.48 13.60 9.79
CA ARG A 31 17.72 14.08 9.18
C ARG A 31 17.60 14.21 7.67
N GLU A 32 16.99 13.24 7.00
CA GLU A 32 16.76 13.30 5.55
C GLU A 32 15.87 14.50 5.19
N LEU A 33 14.71 14.63 5.84
CA LEU A 33 13.77 15.74 5.62
C LEU A 33 14.39 17.11 5.93
N GLY A 34 15.09 17.23 7.06
CA GLY A 34 15.75 18.48 7.46
C GLY A 34 16.97 18.85 6.64
N SER A 35 17.52 17.90 5.84
CA SER A 35 18.69 18.11 4.99
C SER A 35 18.38 18.41 3.53
N THR A 36 17.12 18.34 3.11
CA THR A 36 16.73 18.77 1.75
C THR A 36 16.69 20.31 1.69
N PRO A 37 17.65 20.99 1.02
CA PRO A 37 17.37 22.33 0.55
C PRO A 37 16.18 22.21 -0.41
N ARG A 38 15.17 23.07 -0.26
CA ARG A 38 14.09 23.21 -1.23
C ARG A 38 14.70 23.67 -2.55
N SER A 39 15.17 22.73 -3.35
CA SER A 39 15.48 22.97 -4.75
C SER A 39 14.21 22.64 -5.51
N ASP A 40 13.52 23.70 -5.89
CA ASP A 40 12.44 23.68 -6.88
C ASP A 40 12.91 22.97 -8.15
N GLU A 41 12.65 21.67 -8.27
CA GLU A 41 12.82 20.92 -9.52
C GLU A 41 11.47 20.33 -9.92
N ASP A 42 10.70 21.21 -10.54
CA ASP A 42 9.91 20.94 -11.74
C ASP A 42 10.32 19.63 -12.45
N SER A 43 9.56 18.56 -12.27
CA SER A 43 9.59 17.46 -13.22
C SER A 43 8.27 16.70 -13.27
N GLY A 44 7.66 16.75 -14.45
CA GLY A 44 6.76 15.71 -14.92
C GLY A 44 5.29 16.02 -14.77
N SER A 45 4.78 16.82 -15.70
CA SER A 45 3.41 16.70 -16.20
C SER A 45 3.06 15.22 -16.39
N ARG A 46 2.34 14.64 -15.44
CA ARG A 46 1.63 13.38 -15.64
C ARG A 46 0.28 13.77 -16.23
N SER A 47 0.23 13.80 -17.56
CA SER A 47 -1.01 13.79 -18.31
C SER A 47 -1.79 12.55 -17.89
N ASP A 48 -2.73 12.70 -16.97
CA ASP A 48 -3.73 11.67 -16.67
C ASP A 48 -4.72 11.65 -17.84
N SER A 49 -4.33 10.97 -18.90
CA SER A 49 -5.15 10.72 -20.09
C SER A 49 -5.16 9.24 -20.39
N ASP A 50 -5.54 8.43 -19.40
CA ASP A 50 -5.95 7.04 -19.57
C ASP A 50 -6.91 6.70 -18.40
N HIS A 51 -8.10 7.32 -18.40
CA HIS A 51 -9.26 6.80 -17.68
C HIS A 51 -10.24 6.20 -18.69
N ASP A 52 -9.74 5.24 -19.45
CA ASP A 52 -10.52 4.32 -20.26
C ASP A 52 -11.25 3.30 -19.36
N GLY A 53 -12.53 3.55 -19.12
CA GLY A 53 -13.55 2.50 -19.25
C GLY A 53 -13.56 1.36 -18.22
N TYR A 54 -13.21 1.59 -16.95
CA TYR A 54 -13.44 0.59 -15.91
C TYR A 54 -14.80 0.76 -15.23
N GLU A 55 -15.75 -0.03 -15.73
CA GLU A 55 -16.84 -0.63 -14.96
C GLU A 55 -17.81 0.32 -14.23
N ASP A 56 -18.68 0.97 -15.00
CA ASP A 56 -20.09 1.21 -14.62
C ASP A 56 -20.88 -0.11 -14.51
N SER A 57 -20.29 -1.16 -13.93
CA SER A 57 -20.89 -2.47 -13.84
C SER A 57 -20.32 -3.24 -12.67
N ARG A 58 -21.22 -3.57 -11.74
CA ARG A 58 -21.15 -4.74 -10.87
C ARG A 58 -20.57 -4.52 -9.46
N TRP A 59 -21.01 -3.46 -8.80
CA TRP A 59 -21.34 -3.61 -7.38
C TRP A 59 -22.78 -4.14 -7.30
N PRO A 60 -23.01 -5.37 -6.81
CA PRO A 60 -24.37 -5.78 -6.48
C PRO A 60 -24.80 -4.91 -5.30
N SER A 61 -25.72 -4.00 -5.54
CA SER A 61 -26.50 -3.38 -4.46
C SER A 61 -27.15 -4.53 -3.70
N TYR A 62 -26.68 -4.80 -2.49
CA TYR A 62 -27.44 -5.60 -1.54
C TYR A 62 -28.62 -4.73 -1.12
N ASP A 63 -29.73 -4.86 -1.86
CA ASP A 63 -30.99 -4.29 -1.45
C ASP A 63 -31.50 -5.05 -0.22
N ARG A 64 -32.14 -4.29 0.67
CA ARG A 64 -32.27 -4.54 2.10
C ARG A 64 -33.50 -5.36 2.48
#